data_AF-A0A920DXP7-F1
#
_entry.id   AF-A0A920DXP7-F1
#
_cell.length_a   1.000
_cell.length_b   1.000
_cell.length_c   1.000
_cell.angle_alpha   90.00
_cell.angle_beta   90.00
_cell.angle_gamma   90.00
#
_symmetry.space_group_name_H-M   'P 1'
#
loop_
_entity.id
_entity.type
_entity.pdbx_description
1 polymer ?
#
loop_
_entity_poly.entity_id
_entity_poly.type
_entity_poly.pdbx_seq_one_letter_code
_entity_poly.pdbx_strand_id
1 'polypeptide(L)'
;METLADSLIDGFILSLSKGTMQSQDFHHIDEVMSQGMPVVLFDRISDLINCDKVVVDDSQGAYQAVNHLISKGRKNILLLTTQDFITVGRLRTQGYIKAIHDSDLILNNDLIIKVIDNKIPMQLYQLWSHKLKNSYKISSNRRHFAVNEIYAAAALRVLRQASMQVPDKIALVCFTDGLISKFSSPTLTTVSQHSEEIGKSAKI
;
A
#
# COMPACT_ATOMS: atom_id res chain seq x y z
N MET A 1 -16.15 0.07 -20.89
CA MET A 1 -14.92 0.46 -21.61
C MET A 1 -15.18 0.82 -23.07
N GLU A 2 -16.39 0.57 -23.57
CA GLU A 2 -16.90 0.80 -24.93
C GLU A 2 -16.25 1.99 -25.64
N THR A 3 -16.42 3.23 -25.13
CA THR A 3 -15.98 4.47 -25.81
C THR A 3 -14.48 4.54 -26.15
N LEU A 4 -13.64 3.72 -25.52
CA LEU A 4 -12.23 3.56 -25.90
C LEU A 4 -12.03 2.39 -26.88
N ALA A 5 -12.73 1.27 -26.68
CA ALA A 5 -12.69 0.11 -27.59
C ALA A 5 -13.31 0.40 -28.98
N ASP A 6 -14.31 1.28 -29.04
CA ASP A 6 -14.92 1.82 -30.27
C ASP A 6 -14.01 2.84 -31.00
N SER A 7 -12.79 3.07 -30.50
CA SER A 7 -11.81 4.03 -31.04
C SER A 7 -10.57 3.32 -31.59
N LEU A 8 -9.65 4.09 -32.19
CA LEU A 8 -8.43 3.55 -32.80
C LEU A 8 -7.38 3.21 -31.72
N ILE A 9 -7.59 2.10 -31.02
CA ILE A 9 -6.64 1.49 -30.08
C ILE A 9 -6.45 -0.01 -30.35
N ASP A 10 -5.25 -0.51 -30.11
CA ASP A 10 -4.86 -1.91 -30.36
C ASP A 10 -4.79 -2.77 -29.08
N GLY A 11 -5.11 -2.21 -27.91
CA GLY A 11 -5.10 -2.93 -26.63
C GLY A 11 -5.29 -2.03 -25.40
N PHE A 12 -5.46 -2.64 -24.23
CA PHE A 12 -5.56 -1.96 -22.92
C PHE A 12 -4.48 -2.41 -21.93
N ILE A 13 -3.77 -1.44 -21.35
CA ILE A 13 -2.90 -1.65 -20.18
C ILE A 13 -3.60 -1.01 -18.96
N LEU A 14 -4.09 -1.81 -18.02
CA LEU A 14 -5.09 -1.35 -17.04
C LEU A 14 -4.79 -1.77 -15.59
N SER A 15 -5.02 -0.84 -14.64
CA SER A 15 -4.99 -1.11 -13.19
C SER A 15 -6.41 -1.01 -12.65
N LEU A 16 -6.92 -2.10 -12.05
CA LEU A 16 -8.35 -2.26 -11.75
C LEU A 16 -8.91 -1.13 -10.87
N SER A 17 -10.11 -0.65 -11.22
CA SER A 17 -10.76 0.41 -10.44
C SER A 17 -11.17 -0.09 -9.05
N LYS A 18 -11.22 0.83 -8.08
CA LYS A 18 -11.66 0.49 -6.71
C LYS A 18 -13.10 -0.04 -6.70
N GLY A 19 -13.97 0.45 -7.59
CA GLY A 19 -15.34 -0.04 -7.74
C GLY A 19 -15.37 -1.48 -8.26
N THR A 20 -14.72 -1.72 -9.40
CA THR A 20 -14.49 -3.03 -10.03
C THR A 20 -14.04 -4.09 -9.02
N MET A 21 -13.03 -3.78 -8.19
CA MET A 21 -12.52 -4.71 -7.18
C MET A 21 -13.48 -4.91 -5.99
N GLN A 22 -14.35 -3.95 -5.69
CA GLN A 22 -15.30 -4.00 -4.57
C GLN A 22 -16.60 -4.73 -4.94
N SER A 23 -17.08 -4.58 -6.17
CA SER A 23 -18.25 -5.31 -6.70
C SER A 23 -17.91 -6.70 -7.21
N GLN A 24 -16.64 -6.94 -7.58
CA GLN A 24 -16.20 -8.11 -8.37
C GLN A 24 -16.92 -8.23 -9.73
N ASP A 25 -17.39 -7.09 -10.26
CA ASP A 25 -17.92 -6.98 -11.61
C ASP A 25 -16.77 -6.65 -12.58
N PHE A 26 -16.44 -7.60 -13.43
CA PHE A 26 -15.40 -7.49 -14.47
C PHE A 26 -15.97 -7.48 -15.89
N HIS A 27 -17.30 -7.43 -16.06
CA HIS A 27 -17.98 -7.65 -17.33
C HIS A 27 -17.49 -6.71 -18.45
N HIS A 28 -17.23 -5.45 -18.09
CA HIS A 28 -16.67 -4.40 -18.97
C HIS A 28 -15.23 -4.64 -19.44
N ILE A 29 -14.55 -5.65 -18.91
CA ILE A 29 -13.22 -6.12 -19.33
C ILE A 29 -13.38 -7.40 -20.15
N ASP A 30 -14.19 -8.35 -19.64
CA ASP A 30 -14.46 -9.63 -20.29
C ASP A 30 -15.12 -9.44 -21.68
N GLU A 31 -16.04 -8.48 -21.82
CA GLU A 31 -16.68 -8.10 -23.08
C GLU A 31 -15.64 -7.63 -24.11
N VAL A 32 -14.77 -6.70 -23.73
CA VAL A 32 -13.72 -6.15 -24.58
C VAL A 32 -12.72 -7.24 -25.00
N MET A 33 -12.34 -8.13 -24.07
CA MET A 33 -11.51 -9.30 -24.38
C MET A 33 -12.22 -10.28 -25.34
N SER A 34 -13.54 -10.46 -25.21
CA SER A 34 -14.31 -11.34 -26.10
C SER A 34 -14.41 -10.83 -27.54
N GLN A 35 -14.25 -9.51 -27.74
CA GLN A 35 -14.14 -8.87 -29.05
C GLN A 35 -12.74 -9.03 -29.68
N GLY A 36 -11.80 -9.70 -28.99
CA GLY A 36 -10.43 -9.94 -29.45
C GLY A 36 -9.41 -8.87 -29.04
N MET A 37 -9.80 -7.88 -28.24
CA MET A 37 -8.92 -6.81 -27.79
C MET A 37 -7.90 -7.32 -26.75
N PRO A 38 -6.58 -7.14 -26.97
CA PRO A 38 -5.56 -7.46 -25.97
C PRO A 38 -5.73 -6.65 -24.68
N VAL A 39 -5.58 -7.31 -23.53
CA VAL A 39 -5.59 -6.67 -22.21
C VAL A 39 -4.42 -7.18 -21.38
N VAL A 40 -3.68 -6.26 -20.76
CA VAL A 40 -2.67 -6.54 -19.73
C VAL A 40 -3.05 -5.79 -18.45
N LEU A 41 -3.10 -6.49 -17.32
CA LEU A 41 -3.35 -5.85 -16.03
C LEU A 41 -2.04 -5.53 -15.29
N PHE A 42 -1.99 -4.39 -14.60
CA PHE A 42 -0.85 -4.01 -13.77
C PHE A 42 -1.28 -3.38 -12.44
N ASP A 43 -0.38 -3.36 -11.45
CA ASP A 43 -0.60 -2.79 -10.10
C ASP A 43 -1.75 -3.46 -9.32
N ARG A 44 -3.01 -3.19 -9.69
CA ARG A 44 -4.20 -3.80 -9.09
C ARG A 44 -4.81 -4.81 -10.06
N ILE A 45 -4.67 -6.09 -9.73
CA ILE A 45 -5.15 -7.22 -10.54
C ILE A 45 -6.23 -8.04 -9.82
N SER A 46 -6.93 -8.87 -10.61
CA SER A 46 -7.84 -9.92 -10.15
C SER A 46 -7.43 -11.23 -10.84
N ASP A 47 -7.34 -12.31 -10.09
CA ASP A 47 -7.00 -13.64 -10.61
C ASP A 47 -8.16 -14.26 -11.44
N LEU A 48 -9.36 -13.66 -11.36
CA LEU A 48 -10.56 -14.08 -12.07
C LEU A 48 -10.58 -13.64 -13.55
N ILE A 49 -9.73 -12.68 -13.95
CA ILE A 49 -9.64 -12.19 -15.34
C ILE A 49 -8.52 -12.93 -16.05
N ASN A 50 -8.83 -13.65 -17.13
CA ASN A 50 -7.86 -14.51 -17.83
C ASN A 50 -7.01 -13.74 -18.86
N CYS A 51 -6.19 -12.81 -18.37
CA CYS A 51 -5.26 -11.98 -19.13
C CYS A 51 -3.84 -12.02 -18.53
N ASP A 52 -2.85 -11.51 -19.25
CA ASP A 52 -1.50 -11.30 -18.73
C ASP A 52 -1.46 -10.22 -17.63
N LYS A 53 -0.50 -10.35 -16.72
CA LYS A 53 -0.43 -9.55 -15.47
C LYS A 53 1.01 -9.17 -15.13
N VAL A 54 1.27 -7.87 -14.94
CA VAL A 54 2.59 -7.36 -14.51
C VAL A 54 2.46 -6.73 -13.12
N VAL A 55 2.99 -7.43 -12.11
CA VAL A 55 2.84 -7.09 -10.69
C VAL A 55 4.15 -7.17 -9.93
N VAL A 56 4.22 -6.45 -8.81
CA VAL A 56 5.29 -6.57 -7.81
C VAL A 56 4.91 -7.64 -6.80
N ASP A 57 5.87 -8.38 -6.25
CA ASP A 57 5.65 -9.17 -5.04
C ASP A 57 5.51 -8.24 -3.81
N ASP A 58 4.29 -7.72 -3.67
CA ASP A 58 3.85 -6.86 -2.57
C ASP A 58 3.95 -7.53 -1.19
N SER A 59 3.87 -8.86 -1.14
CA SER A 59 4.02 -9.61 0.11
C SER A 59 5.49 -9.66 0.52
N GLN A 60 6.39 -9.99 -0.39
CA GLN A 60 7.83 -10.01 -0.12
C GLN A 60 8.40 -8.61 0.14
N GLY A 61 7.95 -7.60 -0.60
CA GLY A 61 8.34 -6.20 -0.36
C GLY A 61 7.93 -5.71 1.03
N ALA A 62 6.72 -6.07 1.50
CA ALA A 62 6.26 -5.71 2.83
C ALA A 62 7.00 -6.52 3.92
N TYR A 63 7.25 -7.80 3.68
CA TYR A 63 8.04 -8.67 4.56
C TYR A 63 9.45 -8.10 4.78
N GLN A 64 10.14 -7.72 3.70
CA GLN A 64 11.46 -7.09 3.74
C GLN A 64 11.46 -5.75 4.49
N ALA A 65 10.47 -4.88 4.22
CA ALA A 65 10.37 -3.57 4.88
C ALA A 65 10.09 -3.67 6.39
N VAL A 66 9.27 -4.63 6.81
CA VAL A 66 8.98 -4.88 8.23
C VAL A 66 10.18 -5.53 8.91
N ASN A 67 10.84 -6.52 8.28
CA ASN A 67 12.10 -7.09 8.79
C ASN A 67 13.23 -6.05 8.89
N HIS A 68 13.30 -5.08 7.97
CA HIS A 68 14.21 -3.94 8.11
C HIS A 68 13.93 -3.17 9.41
N LEU A 69 12.67 -2.84 9.71
CA LEU A 69 12.31 -2.15 10.96
C LEU A 69 12.64 -3.01 12.20
N ILE A 70 12.34 -4.31 12.17
CA ILE A 70 12.63 -5.25 13.26
C ILE A 70 14.15 -5.34 13.52
N SER A 71 14.97 -5.39 12.47
CA SER A 71 16.44 -5.35 12.58
C SER A 71 17.00 -4.08 13.25
N LYS A 72 16.23 -2.98 13.25
CA LYS A 72 16.54 -1.72 13.96
C LYS A 72 15.88 -1.64 15.34
N GLY A 73 15.50 -2.79 15.92
CA GLY A 73 14.91 -2.92 17.26
C GLY A 73 13.47 -2.38 17.39
N ARG A 74 12.75 -2.20 16.28
CA ARG A 74 11.36 -1.71 16.28
C ARG A 74 10.41 -2.90 16.51
N LYS A 75 9.65 -2.91 17.60
CA LYS A 75 8.77 -4.04 18.00
C LYS A 75 7.26 -3.75 17.93
N ASN A 76 6.85 -2.49 17.93
CA ASN A 76 5.44 -2.07 17.91
C ASN A 76 5.09 -1.46 16.55
N ILE A 77 5.02 -2.28 15.51
CA ILE A 77 4.89 -1.80 14.12
C ILE A 77 3.41 -1.66 13.75
N LEU A 78 2.94 -0.42 13.59
CA LEU A 78 1.63 -0.09 13.01
C LEU A 78 1.64 -0.33 11.50
N LEU A 79 0.53 -0.76 10.92
CA LEU A 79 0.33 -0.91 9.48
C LEU A 79 -0.84 -0.02 9.00
N LEU A 80 -0.55 1.04 8.23
CA LEU A 80 -1.56 1.89 7.59
C LEU A 80 -1.85 1.39 6.17
N THR A 81 -2.92 0.58 5.98
CA THR A 81 -3.19 -0.19 4.75
C THR A 81 -4.60 0.04 4.16
N THR A 82 -4.85 -0.44 2.95
CA THR A 82 -6.16 -0.34 2.29
C THR A 82 -7.13 -1.44 2.76
N GLN A 83 -8.40 -1.29 2.37
CA GLN A 83 -9.40 -2.36 2.45
C GLN A 83 -8.94 -3.62 1.70
N ASP A 84 -9.31 -4.81 2.19
CA ASP A 84 -8.76 -6.10 1.73
C ASP A 84 -9.21 -6.54 0.33
N PHE A 85 -10.27 -5.94 -0.22
CA PHE A 85 -10.64 -6.14 -1.62
C PHE A 85 -9.65 -5.48 -2.60
N ILE A 86 -8.76 -4.59 -2.13
CA ILE A 86 -7.67 -4.04 -2.94
C ILE A 86 -6.43 -4.92 -2.76
N THR A 87 -6.16 -5.77 -3.78
CA THR A 87 -5.10 -6.78 -3.83
C THR A 87 -3.76 -6.30 -3.28
N VAL A 88 -3.26 -5.14 -3.72
CA VAL A 88 -2.00 -4.52 -3.28
C VAL A 88 -1.91 -4.42 -1.75
N GLY A 89 -2.89 -3.81 -1.10
CA GLY A 89 -2.89 -3.65 0.36
C GLY A 89 -3.15 -4.96 1.11
N ARG A 90 -3.88 -5.91 0.51
CA ARG A 90 -4.05 -7.27 1.05
C ARG A 90 -2.72 -8.03 1.08
N LEU A 91 -1.99 -8.07 -0.04
CA LEU A 91 -0.67 -8.72 -0.15
C LEU A 91 0.35 -8.06 0.81
N ARG A 92 0.41 -6.72 0.84
CA ARG A 92 1.26 -5.99 1.80
C ARG A 92 0.86 -6.26 3.28
N THR A 93 -0.42 -6.53 3.57
CA THR A 93 -0.86 -6.96 4.91
C THR A 93 -0.38 -8.37 5.25
N GLN A 94 -0.42 -9.30 4.29
CA GLN A 94 0.09 -10.67 4.46
C GLN A 94 1.61 -10.68 4.71
N GLY A 95 2.38 -9.91 3.93
CA GLY A 95 3.82 -9.74 4.14
C GLY A 95 4.18 -9.16 5.52
N TYR A 96 3.43 -8.17 6.00
CA TYR A 96 3.56 -7.63 7.35
C TYR A 96 3.26 -8.69 8.43
N ILE A 97 2.15 -9.43 8.32
CA ILE A 97 1.78 -10.48 9.29
C ILE A 97 2.88 -11.55 9.35
N LYS A 98 3.40 -11.99 8.20
CA LYS A 98 4.48 -12.97 8.12
C LYS A 98 5.76 -12.48 8.80
N ALA A 99 6.19 -11.24 8.56
CA ALA A 99 7.41 -10.68 9.16
C ALA A 99 7.31 -10.54 10.70
N ILE A 100 6.12 -10.22 11.21
CA ILE A 100 5.84 -10.19 12.65
C ILE A 100 5.91 -11.60 13.26
N HIS A 101 5.27 -12.57 12.61
CA HIS A 101 5.27 -13.99 13.02
C HIS A 101 6.68 -14.60 13.01
N ASP A 102 7.41 -14.47 11.90
CA ASP A 102 8.76 -15.03 11.70
C ASP A 102 9.83 -14.38 12.61
N SER A 103 9.47 -13.35 13.40
CA SER A 103 10.34 -12.62 14.31
C SER A 103 9.96 -12.79 15.79
N ASP A 104 9.15 -13.79 16.13
CA ASP A 104 8.60 -14.04 17.47
C ASP A 104 7.88 -12.83 18.10
N LEU A 105 7.30 -11.94 17.28
CA LEU A 105 6.54 -10.79 17.74
C LEU A 105 5.04 -11.12 17.77
N ILE A 106 4.38 -10.76 18.88
CA ILE A 106 2.95 -10.96 19.04
C ILE A 106 2.19 -10.02 18.09
N LEU A 107 1.46 -10.61 17.14
CA LEU A 107 0.59 -9.85 16.23
C LEU A 107 -0.52 -9.16 17.02
N ASN A 108 -0.47 -7.82 17.05
CA ASN A 108 -1.55 -7.01 17.59
C ASN A 108 -2.42 -6.46 16.44
N ASN A 109 -3.64 -6.99 16.31
CA ASN A 109 -4.59 -6.55 15.26
C ASN A 109 -5.01 -5.09 15.42
N ASP A 110 -4.96 -4.49 16.62
CA ASP A 110 -5.23 -3.05 16.79
C ASP A 110 -4.21 -2.15 16.08
N LEU A 111 -3.05 -2.69 15.69
CA LEU A 111 -2.02 -2.01 14.92
C LEU A 111 -2.26 -2.07 13.40
N ILE A 112 -3.19 -2.89 12.89
CA ILE A 112 -3.58 -2.91 11.48
C ILE A 112 -4.74 -1.94 11.26
N ILE A 113 -4.52 -0.89 10.49
CA ILE A 113 -5.50 0.18 10.25
C ILE A 113 -5.91 0.20 8.78
N LYS A 114 -7.19 -0.08 8.55
CA LYS A 114 -7.83 -0.09 7.22
C LYS A 114 -8.35 1.32 6.88
N VAL A 115 -7.64 2.02 6.00
CA VAL A 115 -7.90 3.41 5.62
C VAL A 115 -9.05 3.51 4.61
N ILE A 116 -9.77 4.64 4.61
CA ILE A 116 -10.77 5.00 3.60
C ILE A 116 -10.37 6.34 2.97
N ASP A 117 -10.14 6.34 1.65
CA ASP A 117 -9.34 7.36 0.98
C ASP A 117 -9.91 8.79 1.06
N ASN A 118 -11.23 8.93 1.12
CA ASN A 118 -11.88 10.24 1.29
C ASN A 118 -11.81 10.81 2.72
N LYS A 119 -11.17 10.11 3.67
CA LYS A 119 -11.07 10.50 5.09
C LYS A 119 -9.64 10.43 5.67
N ILE A 120 -8.61 10.20 4.85
CA ILE A 120 -7.22 9.92 5.30
C ILE A 120 -6.73 10.88 6.41
N PRO A 121 -6.76 12.22 6.28
CA PRO A 121 -6.16 13.09 7.29
C PRO A 121 -6.93 13.06 8.62
N MET A 122 -8.26 12.95 8.55
CA MET A 122 -9.14 12.87 9.72
C MET A 122 -8.99 11.53 10.44
N GLN A 123 -8.95 10.41 9.69
CA GLN A 123 -8.74 9.08 10.24
C GLN A 123 -7.38 8.96 10.93
N LEU A 124 -6.31 9.48 10.32
CA LEU A 124 -4.98 9.47 10.94
C LEU A 124 -4.89 10.38 12.16
N TYR A 125 -5.55 11.54 12.16
CA TYR A 125 -5.62 12.40 13.34
C TYR A 125 -6.41 11.75 14.49
N GLN A 126 -7.56 11.13 14.19
CA GLN A 126 -8.37 10.35 15.16
C GLN A 126 -7.60 9.14 15.69
N LEU A 127 -6.83 8.46 14.84
CA LEU A 127 -5.95 7.36 15.26
C LEU A 127 -4.90 7.84 16.26
N TRP A 128 -4.27 8.99 15.99
CA TRP A 128 -3.31 9.63 16.89
C TRP A 128 -3.96 10.00 18.22
N SER A 129 -5.16 10.60 18.19
CA SER A 129 -5.84 11.10 19.39
C SER A 129 -6.48 10.00 20.27
N HIS A 130 -6.95 8.90 19.68
CA HIS A 130 -7.65 7.84 20.43
C HIS A 130 -6.79 6.60 20.71
N LYS A 131 -6.30 5.88 19.68
CA LYS A 131 -5.53 4.65 19.89
C LYS A 131 -4.11 4.92 20.39
N LEU A 132 -3.45 5.89 19.77
CA LEU A 132 -2.01 6.07 19.94
C LEU A 132 -1.65 6.99 21.12
N LYS A 133 -2.40 8.07 21.40
CA LYS A 133 -2.23 8.89 22.62
C LYS A 133 -2.41 8.07 23.90
N ASN A 134 -3.47 7.25 23.98
CA ASN A 134 -3.75 6.46 25.19
C ASN A 134 -2.73 5.32 25.41
N SER A 135 -2.11 4.80 24.34
CA SER A 135 -1.05 3.78 24.41
C SER A 135 0.37 4.35 24.66
N TYR A 136 0.52 5.62 25.05
CA TYR A 136 1.81 6.17 25.52
C TYR A 136 2.26 5.64 26.89
N LYS A 137 1.36 5.01 27.67
CA LYS A 137 1.78 4.28 28.88
C LYS A 137 2.59 3.00 28.59
N ILE A 138 2.61 2.51 27.34
CA ILE A 138 3.23 1.23 26.96
C ILE A 138 4.58 1.46 26.26
N SER A 139 5.61 1.72 27.07
CA SER A 139 7.06 1.67 26.77
C SER A 139 7.62 2.60 25.68
N SER A 140 8.92 2.87 25.77
CA SER A 140 9.72 3.69 24.84
C SER A 140 9.96 3.08 23.45
N ASN A 141 9.42 1.89 23.17
CA ASN A 141 9.75 1.10 21.98
C ASN A 141 8.94 1.50 20.73
N ARG A 142 9.37 2.64 20.16
CA ARG A 142 9.53 2.95 18.72
C ARG A 142 8.63 2.19 17.72
N ARG A 143 7.78 2.97 17.04
CA ARG A 143 6.79 2.60 15.98
C ARG A 143 7.25 3.27 14.64
N HIS A 144 6.66 3.24 13.44
CA HIS A 144 5.45 2.66 12.80
C HIS A 144 5.83 2.13 11.36
N PHE A 145 4.87 1.66 10.54
CA PHE A 145 5.02 1.37 9.08
C PHE A 145 3.78 1.85 8.27
N ALA A 146 3.93 2.14 6.97
CA ALA A 146 2.86 2.68 6.11
C ALA A 146 2.87 2.06 4.70
N VAL A 147 1.71 1.86 4.09
CA VAL A 147 1.59 0.95 2.92
C VAL A 147 1.55 1.66 1.56
N ASN A 148 1.51 3.00 1.52
CA ASN A 148 1.80 3.81 0.32
C ASN A 148 2.34 5.20 0.70
N GLU A 149 2.86 5.92 -0.30
CA GLU A 149 3.50 7.24 -0.16
C GLU A 149 2.56 8.32 0.40
N ILE A 150 1.30 8.35 -0.03
CA ILE A 150 0.29 9.33 0.40
C ILE A 150 -0.05 9.15 1.89
N TYR A 151 -0.27 7.90 2.33
CA TYR A 151 -0.56 7.59 3.72
C TYR A 151 0.65 7.90 4.62
N ALA A 152 1.88 7.71 4.13
CA ALA A 152 3.11 8.05 4.84
C ALA A 152 3.31 9.58 4.97
N ALA A 153 3.02 10.35 3.93
CA ALA A 153 3.06 11.82 3.99
C ALA A 153 1.96 12.41 4.89
N ALA A 154 0.76 11.86 4.83
CA ALA A 154 -0.33 12.23 5.74
C ALA A 154 0.01 11.87 7.20
N ALA A 155 0.67 10.73 7.43
CA ALA A 155 1.23 10.38 8.73
C ALA A 155 2.30 11.40 9.16
N LEU A 156 3.31 11.72 8.34
CA LEU A 156 4.34 12.73 8.65
C LEU A 156 3.74 14.06 9.11
N ARG A 157 2.70 14.57 8.41
CA ARG A 157 1.98 15.79 8.82
C ARG A 157 1.40 15.66 10.23
N VAL A 158 0.71 14.55 10.50
CA VAL A 158 0.04 14.25 11.77
C VAL A 158 1.06 14.00 12.90
N LEU A 159 2.24 13.42 12.61
CA LEU A 159 3.38 13.29 13.53
C LEU A 159 3.98 14.66 13.88
N ARG A 160 4.21 15.51 12.88
CA ARG A 160 4.76 16.87 13.04
C ARG A 160 3.83 17.78 13.86
N GLN A 161 2.52 17.69 13.66
CA GLN A 161 1.52 18.39 14.47
C GLN A 161 1.48 17.93 15.94
N ALA A 162 1.98 16.73 16.24
CA ALA A 162 2.11 16.21 17.60
C ALA A 162 3.53 16.38 18.18
N SER A 163 4.39 17.18 17.54
CA SER A 163 5.81 17.41 17.92
C SER A 163 6.64 16.12 18.04
N MET A 164 6.31 15.09 17.26
CA MET A 164 7.00 13.79 17.29
C MET A 164 8.10 13.68 16.23
N GLN A 165 9.31 13.37 16.70
CA GLN A 165 10.52 13.27 15.87
C GLN A 165 10.59 11.97 15.08
N VAL A 166 10.82 12.11 13.78
CA VAL A 166 11.13 11.05 12.82
C VAL A 166 12.56 11.30 12.31
N PRO A 167 13.46 10.29 12.27
CA PRO A 167 13.26 8.85 12.51
C PRO A 167 13.41 8.38 13.98
N ASP A 168 13.82 9.27 14.89
CA ASP A 168 14.41 8.92 16.19
C ASP A 168 13.43 8.21 17.15
N LYS A 169 12.26 8.82 17.35
CA LYS A 169 11.17 8.30 18.18
C LYS A 169 10.24 7.41 17.37
N ILE A 170 9.99 7.80 16.11
CA ILE A 170 9.14 7.07 15.16
C ILE A 170 9.90 6.90 13.85
N ALA A 171 10.07 5.67 13.39
CA ALA A 171 10.47 5.40 12.02
C ALA A 171 9.23 5.33 11.13
N LEU A 172 9.42 5.62 9.85
CA LEU A 172 8.46 5.35 8.79
C LEU A 172 9.23 4.74 7.62
N VAL A 173 8.67 3.67 7.06
CA VAL A 173 9.00 3.18 5.71
C VAL A 173 7.67 3.15 4.95
N CYS A 174 7.70 3.44 3.65
CA CYS A 174 6.53 3.31 2.78
C CYS A 174 6.83 2.55 1.48
N PHE A 175 5.80 2.32 0.68
CA PHE A 175 5.97 1.91 -0.71
C PHE A 175 5.92 3.12 -1.63
N THR A 176 6.49 2.93 -2.82
CA THR A 176 6.66 3.93 -3.88
C THR A 176 7.72 4.98 -3.53
N ASP A 177 8.74 5.07 -4.38
CA ASP A 177 9.85 6.02 -4.36
C ASP A 177 9.59 7.22 -5.28
N GLY A 178 8.38 7.77 -5.17
CA GLY A 178 7.91 8.91 -5.96
C GLY A 178 8.48 10.26 -5.49
N LEU A 179 7.84 11.34 -5.93
CA LEU A 179 8.26 12.70 -5.57
C LEU A 179 7.94 13.05 -4.12
N ILE A 180 6.91 12.44 -3.52
CA ILE A 180 6.45 12.80 -2.17
C ILE A 180 7.44 12.30 -1.12
N SER A 181 8.00 11.10 -1.28
CA SER A 181 9.04 10.51 -0.41
C SER A 181 10.40 11.22 -0.55
N LYS A 182 10.72 11.66 -1.76
CA LYS A 182 11.96 12.40 -2.10
C LYS A 182 11.95 13.86 -1.61
N PHE A 183 10.78 14.51 -1.55
CA PHE A 183 10.63 15.91 -1.11
C PHE A 183 9.95 16.09 0.26
N SER A 184 9.61 15.01 0.99
CA SER A 184 9.14 15.13 2.36
C SER A 184 10.25 15.59 3.32
N SER A 185 9.86 16.16 4.46
CA SER A 185 10.80 16.57 5.52
C SER A 185 10.38 15.92 6.86
N PRO A 186 11.15 14.92 7.37
CA PRO A 186 12.27 14.25 6.72
C PRO A 186 11.87 13.47 5.46
N THR A 187 12.84 13.10 4.63
CA THR A 187 12.65 12.17 3.51
C THR A 187 12.20 10.80 4.01
N LEU A 188 11.38 10.09 3.24
CA LEU A 188 10.90 8.77 3.60
C LEU A 188 11.83 7.66 3.08
N THR A 189 12.06 6.64 3.90
CA THR A 189 12.61 5.36 3.43
C THR A 189 11.54 4.63 2.66
N THR A 190 11.87 4.04 1.51
CA THR A 190 10.88 3.44 0.60
C THR A 190 11.23 2.02 0.16
N VAL A 191 10.20 1.25 -0.18
CA VAL A 191 10.30 0.11 -1.09
C VAL A 191 10.04 0.64 -2.49
N SER A 192 11.06 0.63 -3.36
CA SER A 192 10.88 0.93 -4.78
C SER A 192 10.07 -0.18 -5.44
N GLN A 193 9.22 0.19 -6.39
CA GLN A 193 8.41 -0.74 -7.17
C GLN A 193 8.98 -0.98 -8.58
N HIS A 194 10.13 -0.36 -8.93
CA HIS A 194 10.73 -0.43 -10.28
C HIS A 194 9.71 -0.09 -11.38
N SER A 195 8.96 1.01 -11.21
CA SER A 195 7.80 1.34 -12.05
C SER A 195 8.10 1.50 -13.54
N GLU A 196 9.33 1.88 -13.91
CA GLU A 196 9.77 1.92 -15.30
C GLU A 196 9.93 0.52 -15.92
N GLU A 197 10.34 -0.48 -15.12
CA GLU A 197 10.43 -1.88 -15.55
C GLU A 197 9.05 -2.52 -15.69
N ILE A 198 8.11 -2.19 -14.79
CA ILE A 198 6.69 -2.54 -14.93
C ILE A 198 6.12 -1.96 -16.24
N GLY A 199 6.34 -0.67 -16.50
CA GLY A 199 5.86 0.01 -17.71
C GLY A 199 6.45 -0.57 -19.00
N LYS A 200 7.72 -0.99 -18.99
CA LYS A 200 8.35 -1.69 -20.12
C LYS A 200 7.79 -3.10 -20.32
N SER A 201 7.55 -3.83 -19.23
CA SER A 201 7.10 -5.23 -19.27
C SER A 201 5.61 -5.38 -19.55
N ALA A 202 4.79 -4.37 -19.22
CA ALA A 202 3.36 -4.35 -19.49
C ALA A 202 3.02 -3.83 -20.90
N LYS A 203 4.02 -3.51 -21.72
CA LYS A 203 3.81 -2.99 -23.07
C LYS A 203 3.21 -4.07 -23.98
N ILE A 204 2.11 -3.70 -24.63
CA ILE A 204 1.52 -4.35 -25.81
C ILE A 204 2.14 -3.70 -27.07
#